data_AF-A0A355X8T0-F1
#
_entry.id   AF-A0A355X8T0-F1
#
_cell.length_a   1.000
_cell.length_b   1.000
_cell.length_c   1.000
_cell.angle_alpha   90.00
_cell.angle_beta   90.00
_cell.angle_gamma   90.00
#
_symmetry.space_group_name_H-M   'P 1'
#
loop_
_entity.id
_entity.type
_entity.pdbx_description
1 polymer ?
#
loop_
_entity_poly.entity_id
_entity_poly.type
_entity_poly.pdbx_seq_one_letter_code
_entity_poly.pdbx_strand_id
1 'polypeptide(L)' 'MALVTKAIKGTKDVLPKEVHKNQYIEATALDIAEKFGYKEIRTPMFEHTELFQRGVGDTTDVVQKEMYTF' A
#
# COMPACT_ATOMS: atom_id res chain seq x y z
N MET A 1 -1.58 6.85 30.38
CA MET A 1 -1.23 5.81 29.39
C MET A 1 -2.20 5.92 28.23
N ALA A 2 -1.72 6.20 27.01
CA ALA A 2 -2.59 6.16 25.84
C ALA A 2 -3.09 4.72 25.67
N LEU A 3 -4.39 4.55 25.44
CA LEU A 3 -4.98 3.25 25.15
C LEU A 3 -4.34 2.70 23.87
N VAL A 4 -3.61 1.58 23.98
CA VAL A 4 -2.99 0.85 22.85
C VAL A 4 -4.05 0.36 21.84
N THR A 5 -5.33 0.41 22.21
CA THR A 5 -6.47 -0.11 21.45
C THR A 5 -7.10 0.85 20.45
N LYS A 6 -6.57 2.07 20.27
CA LYS A 6 -7.04 3.01 19.25
C LYS A 6 -6.21 2.90 17.98
N ALA A 7 -6.85 3.13 16.82
CA ALA A 7 -6.17 3.15 15.53
C ALA A 7 -5.00 4.16 15.53
N ILE A 8 -3.92 3.79 14.84
CA ILE A 8 -2.73 4.63 14.70
C ILE A 8 -3.11 5.90 13.92
N LYS A 9 -2.59 7.05 14.33
CA LYS A 9 -2.83 8.30 13.60
C LYS A 9 -2.31 8.15 12.16
N GLY A 10 -3.18 8.43 11.19
CA GLY A 10 -2.86 8.29 9.76
C GLY A 10 -3.32 6.97 9.14
N THR A 11 -3.79 6.00 9.94
CA THR A 11 -4.43 4.77 9.43
C THR A 11 -5.95 4.86 9.56
N LYS A 12 -6.69 4.12 8.71
CA LYS A 12 -8.15 4.18 8.69
C LYS A 12 -8.76 2.80 8.42
N ASP A 13 -9.73 2.43 9.23
CA ASP A 13 -10.52 1.21 8.99
C ASP A 13 -11.53 1.45 7.87
N VAL A 14 -11.55 0.55 6.89
CA VAL A 14 -12.57 0.54 5.83
C VAL A 14 -13.72 -0.36 6.30
N LEU A 15 -14.84 0.25 6.67
CA LEU A 15 -15.99 -0.45 7.25
C LEU A 15 -16.90 -1.05 6.15
N PRO A 16 -17.77 -2.03 6.49
CA PRO A 16 -18.69 -2.65 5.53
C PRO A 16 -19.57 -1.67 4.74
N LYS A 17 -19.92 -0.53 5.34
CA LYS A 17 -20.70 0.52 4.66
C LYS A 17 -19.92 1.24 3.55
N GLU A 18 -18.59 1.25 3.58
CA GLU A 18 -17.74 1.95 2.59
C GLU A 18 -17.02 0.99 1.64
N VAL A 19 -16.76 -0.26 2.07
CA VAL A 19 -15.91 -1.21 1.33
C VAL A 19 -16.36 -1.45 -0.12
N HIS A 20 -17.67 -1.38 -0.37
CA HIS A 20 -18.25 -1.57 -1.70
C HIS A 20 -17.68 -0.61 -2.76
N LYS A 21 -17.28 0.61 -2.37
CA LYS A 21 -16.68 1.60 -3.28
C LYS A 21 -15.28 1.17 -3.73
N ASN A 22 -14.47 0.66 -2.81
CA ASN A 22 -13.14 0.14 -3.13
C ASN A 22 -13.24 -1.08 -4.04
N GLN A 23 -14.13 -2.02 -3.69
CA GLN A 23 -14.37 -3.23 -4.47
C GLN A 23 -14.81 -2.92 -5.91
N TYR A 24 -15.67 -1.91 -6.10
CA TYR A 24 -16.10 -1.47 -7.43
C TYR A 24 -14.92 -0.94 -8.27
N ILE A 25 -14.07 -0.11 -7.68
CA ILE A 25 -12.89 0.46 -8.35
C ILE A 25 -11.89 -0.66 -8.69
N GLU A 26 -11.58 -1.52 -7.74
CA GLU A 26 -10.67 -2.66 -7.91
C GLU A 26 -11.15 -3.61 -9.01
N ALA A 27 -12.43 -4.01 -8.99
CA ALA A 27 -13.00 -4.88 -10.01
C ALA A 27 -12.93 -4.27 -11.41
N THR A 28 -13.18 -2.97 -11.53
CA THR A 28 -13.09 -2.26 -12.82
C THR A 28 -11.65 -2.22 -13.33
N ALA A 29 -10.67 -1.94 -12.46
CA ALA A 29 -9.26 -1.90 -12.83
C ALA A 29 -8.73 -3.28 -13.26
N LEU A 30 -9.15 -4.35 -12.55
CA LEU A 30 -8.77 -5.72 -12.86
C LEU A 30 -9.37 -6.21 -14.18
N ASP A 31 -10.64 -5.91 -14.45
CA ASP A 31 -11.30 -6.23 -15.73
C ASP A 31 -10.58 -5.57 -16.93
N ILE A 32 -10.15 -4.32 -16.77
CA ILE A 32 -9.35 -3.64 -17.80
C ILE A 32 -7.99 -4.33 -17.96
N ALA A 33 -7.27 -4.62 -16.87
CA ALA A 33 -5.97 -5.27 -16.94
C ALA A 33 -6.04 -6.64 -17.66
N GLU A 34 -7.07 -7.44 -17.36
CA GLU A 34 -7.32 -8.74 -17.99
C GLU A 34 -7.56 -8.60 -19.50
N LYS A 35 -8.35 -7.62 -19.94
CA LYS A 35 -8.61 -7.35 -21.36
C LYS A 35 -7.35 -7.03 -22.17
N PHE A 36 -6.32 -6.50 -21.50
CA PHE A 36 -5.02 -6.21 -22.11
C PHE A 36 -3.98 -7.33 -21.87
N GLY A 37 -4.39 -8.46 -21.28
CA GLY A 37 -3.53 -9.63 -21.08
C GLY A 37 -2.54 -9.53 -19.91
N TYR A 38 -2.68 -8.52 -19.05
CA TYR A 38 -1.90 -8.44 -17.82
C TYR A 38 -2.35 -9.52 -16.83
N LYS A 39 -1.40 -10.03 -16.04
CA LYS A 39 -1.66 -11.02 -15.00
C LYS A 39 -1.25 -10.48 -13.64
N GLU A 40 -2.03 -10.81 -12.63
CA GLU A 40 -1.77 -10.40 -11.26
C GLU A 40 -0.50 -11.05 -10.72
N ILE A 41 0.32 -10.25 -10.03
CA ILE A 41 1.42 -10.69 -9.18
C ILE A 41 1.25 -10.01 -7.82
N ARG A 42 1.47 -10.75 -6.73
CA ARG A 42 1.45 -10.22 -5.36
C ARG A 42 2.83 -10.37 -4.74
N THR A 43 3.42 -9.24 -4.33
CA THR A 43 4.71 -9.20 -3.64
C THR A 43 4.52 -9.08 -2.13
N PRO A 44 5.54 -9.39 -1.32
CA PRO A 44 5.53 -9.09 0.11
C PRO A 44 5.26 -7.61 0.41
N MET A 45 4.71 -7.34 1.59
CA MET A 45 4.41 -5.96 2.05
C MET A 45 5.64 -5.22 2.59
N PHE A 46 6.68 -5.97 2.97
CA PHE A 46 7.96 -5.44 3.46
C PHE A 46 9.09 -6.12 2.70
N GLU A 47 10.18 -5.39 2.51
CA GLU A 47 11.38 -5.85 1.82
C GLU A 47 12.61 -5.27 2.53
N HIS A 48 13.79 -5.80 2.19
CA HIS A 48 15.06 -5.24 2.64
C HIS A 48 15.19 -3.76 2.21
N THR A 49 15.62 -2.89 3.13
CA THR A 49 15.70 -1.44 2.91
C THR A 49 16.57 -1.08 1.70
N GLU A 50 17.62 -1.86 1.43
CA GLU A 50 18.53 -1.67 0.31
C GLU A 50 17.83 -1.77 -1.06
N LEU A 51 16.72 -2.51 -1.15
CA LEU A 51 15.92 -2.62 -2.37
C LEU A 51 15.33 -1.25 -2.76
N PHE A 52 14.81 -0.51 -1.78
CA PHE A 52 14.19 0.79 -2.01
C PHE A 52 15.21 1.90 -2.20
N GLN A 53 16.30 1.88 -1.42
CA GLN A 53 17.43 2.81 -1.55
C GLN A 53 17.98 2.82 -2.98
N ARG A 54 18.28 1.63 -3.52
CA ARG A 54 18.80 1.47 -4.88
C ARG A 54 17.76 1.76 -5.97
N GLY A 55 16.51 1.38 -5.75
CA GLY A 55 15.46 1.49 -6.76
C GLY A 55 14.89 2.90 -6.93
N VAL A 56 14.65 3.60 -5.81
CA VAL A 56 14.00 4.94 -5.80
C VAL A 56 15.02 6.06 -5.77
N GLY A 57 16.18 5.84 -5.13
CA GLY A 57 17.28 6.79 -5.01
C GLY A 57 17.37 7.43 -3.62
N ASP A 58 18.59 7.44 -3.08
CA ASP A 58 18.92 7.84 -1.71
C ASP A 58 18.63 9.32 -1.37
N THR A 59 18.44 10.16 -2.39
CA THR A 59 18.19 11.59 -2.24
C THR A 59 16.72 11.95 -2.24
N THR A 60 15.82 10.98 -2.43
CA THR A 60 14.38 11.21 -2.44
C THR A 60 13.82 11.36 -1.03
N ASP A 61 12.79 12.21 -0.88
CA ASP A 61 12.12 12.38 0.42
C ASP A 61 11.53 11.05 0.92
N VAL A 62 11.08 10.18 0.00
CA VAL A 62 10.59 8.83 0.33
C VAL A 62 11.64 8.06 1.14
N VAL A 63 12.86 7.96 0.62
CA VAL A 63 13.96 7.20 1.25
C VAL A 63 14.46 7.89 2.52
N GLN A 64 14.47 9.23 2.56
CA GLN A 64 15.04 9.97 3.68
C GLN A 64 14.11 10.14 4.87
N LYS A 65 12.79 10.23 4.66
CA LYS A 65 11.84 10.70 5.68
C LYS A 65 10.55 9.90 5.81
N GLU A 66 10.18 9.09 4.81
CA GLU A 66 8.84 8.49 4.73
C GLU A 66 8.82 6.97 4.91
N MET A 67 9.97 6.29 4.75
CA MET A 67 10.05 4.84 4.96
C MET A 67 9.92 4.46 6.44
N TYR A 68 9.15 3.39 6.69
CA TYR A 68 9.11 2.72 7.98
C TYR A 68 10.15 1.58 7.99
N THR A 69 11.34 1.86 8.53
CA THR A 69 12.40 0.87 8.74
C THR A 69 12.49 0.52 10.23
N PHE A 70 12.53 -0.76 10.55
CA PHE A 70 12.55 -1.29 11.92
C PHE A 70 13.36 -2.58 12.01
#